data_AF-A0AAU6T4B4-F1
#
_entry.id   AF-A0AAU6T4B4-F1
#
_cell.length_a   1.000
_cell.length_b   1.000
_cell.length_c   1.000
_cell.angle_alpha   90.00
_cell.angle_beta   90.00
_cell.angle_gamma   90.00
#
_symmetry.space_group_name_H-M   'P 1'
#
loop_
_entity.id
_entity.type
_entity.pdbx_description
1 polymer ?
#
loop_
_entity_poly.entity_id
_entity_poly.type
_entity_poly.pdbx_seq_one_letter_code
_entity_poly.pdbx_strand_id
1 'polypeptide(L)'
;MKMLVLLLGCALSSPLLAAVEDRDAKQAKLDAACQQAQQQLIEQGKQQRIDACIKEGGKAAKCRQEFASFGQREGNKRPALGDLPPCQQAETYRKSYRQ
;
A
#
# COMPACT_ATOMS: atom_id res chain seq x y z
N MET A 1 0.71 -69.89 11.88
CA MET A 1 1.16 -69.89 13.29
C MET A 1 2.39 -69.00 13.41
N LYS A 2 2.47 -68.19 14.49
CA LYS A 2 3.55 -67.25 14.91
C LYS A 2 3.75 -66.02 13.98
N MET A 3 3.31 -64.78 14.24
CA MET A 3 3.42 -63.81 15.37
C MET A 3 4.83 -63.21 15.56
N LEU A 4 4.96 -61.88 15.30
CA LEU A 4 5.84 -60.83 15.89
C LEU A 4 6.11 -59.73 14.84
N VAL A 5 5.36 -58.62 14.80
CA VAL A 5 5.56 -57.33 15.51
C VAL A 5 6.95 -56.72 15.30
N LEU A 6 7.03 -55.60 14.57
CA LEU A 6 7.87 -54.46 14.97
C LEU A 6 7.43 -53.15 14.29
N LEU A 7 7.16 -52.16 15.15
CA LEU A 7 6.97 -50.75 14.85
C LEU A 7 8.20 -50.16 14.14
N LEU A 8 7.97 -49.24 13.20
CA LEU A 8 8.76 -48.01 12.95
C LEU A 8 8.02 -47.29 11.80
N GLY A 9 7.29 -46.21 12.07
CA GLY A 9 7.94 -44.93 12.30
C GLY A 9 8.28 -44.24 10.98
N CYS A 10 7.42 -44.27 9.95
CA CYS A 10 7.54 -43.35 8.83
C CYS A 10 7.02 -41.99 9.30
N ALA A 11 7.97 -41.19 9.78
CA ALA A 11 7.81 -39.80 10.10
C ALA A 11 6.93 -39.14 9.03
N LEU A 12 5.76 -38.66 9.46
CA LEU A 12 5.10 -37.53 8.81
C LEU A 12 6.07 -36.35 8.95
N SER A 13 7.08 -36.29 8.09
CA SER A 13 7.72 -35.05 7.73
C SER A 13 6.70 -34.29 6.90
N SER A 14 5.67 -33.76 7.57
CA SER A 14 4.98 -32.58 7.07
C SER A 14 6.11 -31.57 6.86
N PRO A 15 6.41 -31.14 5.63
CA PRO A 15 7.15 -29.91 5.52
C PRO A 15 6.26 -28.90 6.22
N LEU A 16 6.72 -28.42 7.38
CA LEU A 16 6.39 -27.09 7.84
C LEU A 16 6.82 -26.19 6.68
N LEU A 17 5.91 -26.01 5.72
CA LEU A 17 5.85 -24.83 4.89
C LEU A 17 5.55 -23.71 5.89
N ALA A 18 6.60 -23.31 6.62
CA ALA A 18 6.72 -21.97 7.10
C ALA A 18 6.36 -21.14 5.86
N ALA A 19 5.21 -20.48 5.91
CA ALA A 19 4.80 -19.57 4.87
C ALA A 19 5.96 -18.60 4.73
N VAL A 20 6.82 -18.83 3.75
CA VAL A 20 7.70 -17.82 3.20
C VAL A 20 6.68 -16.81 2.70
N GLU A 21 6.35 -15.84 3.55
CA GLU A 21 5.52 -14.72 3.17
C GLU A 21 6.20 -14.20 1.92
N ASP A 22 5.54 -14.39 0.78
CA ASP A 22 6.09 -14.09 -0.52
C ASP A 22 6.54 -12.62 -0.44
N ARG A 23 7.84 -12.41 -0.57
CA ARG A 23 8.44 -11.09 -0.34
C ARG A 23 7.87 -10.07 -1.29
N ASP A 24 7.63 -10.49 -2.53
CA ASP A 24 7.06 -9.65 -3.54
C ASP A 24 5.60 -9.34 -3.19
N ALA A 25 4.86 -10.33 -2.66
CA ALA A 25 3.51 -10.10 -2.14
C ALA A 25 3.49 -9.11 -0.96
N LYS A 26 4.46 -9.20 -0.03
CA LYS A 26 4.55 -8.27 1.10
C LYS A 26 4.93 -6.86 0.66
N GLN A 27 5.91 -6.73 -0.22
CA GLN A 27 6.31 -5.45 -0.80
C GLN A 27 5.14 -4.83 -1.58
N ALA A 28 4.45 -5.61 -2.42
CA ALA A 28 3.28 -5.14 -3.17
C ALA A 28 2.16 -4.65 -2.26
N LYS A 29 1.91 -5.34 -1.13
CA LYS A 29 0.92 -4.90 -0.14
C LYS A 29 1.28 -3.55 0.48
N LEU A 30 2.56 -3.35 0.84
CA LEU A 30 3.03 -2.09 1.41
C LEU A 30 3.01 -0.96 0.37
N ASP A 31 3.39 -1.24 -0.88
CA ASP A 31 3.33 -0.28 -1.98
C ASP A 31 1.89 0.13 -2.30
N ALA A 32 0.94 -0.82 -2.28
CA ALA A 32 -0.48 -0.53 -2.43
C ALA A 32 -1.00 0.36 -1.29
N ALA A 33 -0.62 0.09 -0.04
CA ALA A 33 -0.99 0.92 1.11
C ALA A 33 -0.42 2.34 0.99
N CYS A 34 0.81 2.49 0.51
CA CYS A 34 1.39 3.79 0.18
C CYS A 34 0.55 4.51 -0.89
N GLN A 35 0.30 3.87 -2.03
CA GLN A 35 -0.49 4.47 -3.13
C GLN A 35 -1.89 4.91 -2.68
N GLN A 36 -2.56 4.09 -1.88
CA GLN A 36 -3.87 4.42 -1.32
C GLN A 36 -3.79 5.65 -0.41
N ALA A 37 -2.79 5.74 0.46
CA ALA A 37 -2.60 6.90 1.32
C ALA A 37 -2.30 8.18 0.52
N GLN A 38 -1.51 8.07 -0.55
CA GLN A 38 -1.24 9.18 -1.47
C GLN A 38 -2.53 9.67 -2.13
N GLN A 39 -3.34 8.74 -2.65
CA GLN A 39 -4.60 9.05 -3.30
C GLN A 39 -5.60 9.69 -2.32
N GLN A 40 -5.69 9.17 -1.10
CA GLN A 40 -6.58 9.73 -0.07
C GLN A 40 -6.20 11.18 0.27
N LEU A 41 -4.91 11.47 0.42
CA LEU A 41 -4.44 12.84 0.68
C LEU A 41 -4.77 13.78 -0.49
N ILE A 42 -4.60 13.31 -1.72
CA ILE A 42 -4.95 14.05 -2.94
C ILE A 42 -6.46 14.37 -2.95
N GLU A 43 -7.31 13.38 -2.76
CA GLU A 43 -8.76 13.57 -2.78
C GLU A 43 -9.22 14.48 -1.63
N GLN A 44 -8.63 14.35 -0.44
CA GLN A 44 -8.90 15.25 0.68
C GLN A 44 -8.51 16.70 0.35
N GLY A 45 -7.31 16.92 -0.18
CA GLY A 45 -6.85 18.26 -0.57
C GLY A 45 -7.67 18.87 -1.71
N LYS A 46 -8.10 18.03 -2.66
CA LYS A 46 -9.03 18.43 -3.74
C LYS A 46 -10.35 18.91 -3.16
N GLN A 47 -10.96 18.12 -2.28
CA GLN A 47 -12.23 18.47 -1.67
C GLN A 47 -12.14 19.75 -0.84
N GLN A 48 -11.08 19.90 -0.03
CA GLN A 48 -10.84 21.13 0.74
C GLN A 48 -10.78 22.38 -0.13
N ARG A 49 -10.15 22.30 -1.31
CA ARG A 49 -10.05 23.42 -2.25
C ARG A 49 -11.38 23.72 -2.95
N ILE A 50 -12.12 22.68 -3.32
CA ILE A 50 -13.48 22.84 -3.87
C ILE A 50 -14.39 23.53 -2.84
N ASP A 51 -14.35 23.08 -1.59
CA ASP A 51 -15.17 23.63 -0.51
C ASP A 51 -14.78 25.08 -0.21
N ALA A 52 -13.49 25.39 -0.20
CA ALA A 52 -12.99 26.77 -0.07
C ALA A 52 -13.49 27.66 -1.21
N CYS A 53 -13.37 27.21 -2.47
CA CYS A 53 -13.87 27.94 -3.64
C CYS A 53 -15.39 28.21 -3.56
N ILE A 54 -16.17 27.24 -3.12
CA ILE A 54 -17.62 27.41 -2.94
C ILE A 54 -17.90 28.42 -1.81
N LYS A 55 -17.17 28.35 -0.70
CA LYS A 55 -17.31 29.27 0.43
C LYS A 55 -16.96 30.71 0.06
N GLU A 56 -16.04 30.91 -0.87
CA GLU A 56 -15.68 32.22 -1.43
C GLU A 56 -16.70 32.76 -2.46
N GLY A 57 -17.79 32.03 -2.72
CA GLY A 57 -18.86 32.43 -3.65
C GLY A 57 -18.72 31.84 -5.05
N GLY A 58 -17.77 30.93 -5.26
CA GLY A 58 -17.61 30.20 -6.51
C GLY A 58 -18.81 29.29 -6.81
N LYS A 59 -19.16 29.17 -8.10
CA LYS A 59 -20.19 28.21 -8.54
C LYS A 59 -19.63 26.79 -8.40
N ALA A 60 -20.34 25.91 -7.70
CA ALA A 60 -19.89 24.54 -7.43
C ALA A 60 -19.41 23.75 -8.67
N ALA A 61 -20.07 23.91 -9.81
CA ALA A 61 -19.65 23.26 -11.06
C ALA A 61 -18.30 23.80 -11.58
N LYS A 62 -18.05 25.11 -11.47
CA LYS A 62 -16.77 25.72 -11.85
C LYS A 62 -15.65 25.32 -10.88
N CYS A 63 -15.91 25.36 -9.57
CA CYS A 63 -14.93 24.93 -8.57
C CYS A 63 -14.50 23.47 -8.79
N ARG A 64 -15.45 22.56 -9.08
CA ARG A 64 -15.13 21.16 -9.39
C ARG A 64 -14.30 21.01 -10.66
N GLN A 65 -14.59 21.79 -11.70
CA GLN A 65 -13.84 21.79 -12.96
C GLN A 65 -12.41 22.31 -12.76
N GLU A 66 -12.25 23.38 -11.98
CA GLU A 66 -10.96 24.00 -11.67
C GLU A 66 -10.00 23.05 -10.96
N PHE A 67 -10.50 22.27 -9.99
CA PHE A 67 -9.70 21.28 -9.26
C PHE A 67 -9.81 19.86 -9.82
N ALA A 68 -10.31 19.68 -11.04
CA ALA A 68 -10.49 18.35 -11.63
C ALA A 68 -9.17 17.59 -11.81
N SER A 69 -8.09 18.30 -12.14
CA SER A 69 -6.73 17.78 -12.30
C SER A 69 -5.89 17.82 -11.02
N PHE A 70 -6.48 18.16 -9.86
CA PHE A 70 -5.73 18.25 -8.62
C PHE A 70 -5.07 16.90 -8.26
N GLY A 71 -3.79 16.95 -7.91
CA GLY A 71 -2.98 15.76 -7.60
C GLY A 71 -2.56 14.93 -8.81
N GLN A 72 -2.93 15.34 -10.04
CA GLN A 72 -2.25 14.86 -11.23
C GLN A 72 -0.81 15.38 -11.25
N ARG A 73 0.02 14.71 -12.04
CA ARG A 73 1.45 15.00 -12.15
C ARG A 73 1.65 16.33 -12.88
N GLU A 74 1.85 17.42 -12.12
CA GLU A 74 2.18 18.73 -12.69
C GLU A 74 3.69 18.80 -13.00
N GLY A 75 4.03 18.53 -14.26
CA GLY A 75 5.41 18.55 -14.75
C GLY A 75 6.31 17.54 -14.01
N ASN A 76 7.48 18.01 -13.55
CA ASN A 76 8.45 17.17 -12.83
C ASN A 76 8.36 17.28 -11.29
N LYS A 77 7.40 18.04 -10.75
CA LYS A 77 7.20 18.13 -9.30
C LYS A 77 6.23 17.06 -8.85
N ARG A 78 6.74 16.02 -8.21
CA ARG A 78 5.92 15.12 -7.40
C ARG A 78 5.68 15.82 -6.06
N PRO A 79 4.43 15.97 -5.58
CA PRO A 79 4.21 16.41 -4.22
C PRO A 79 4.95 15.46 -3.26
N ALA A 80 5.41 15.95 -2.10
CA ALA A 80 6.15 15.18 -1.11
C ALA A 80 5.24 14.14 -0.41
N LEU A 81 4.74 13.19 -1.19
CA LEU A 81 3.84 12.12 -0.78
C LEU A 81 4.62 10.90 -0.27
N GLY A 82 5.96 10.94 -0.34
CA GLY A 82 6.85 9.91 0.16
C GLY A 82 6.98 9.89 1.69
N ASP A 83 6.67 11.00 2.36
CA ASP A 83 6.76 11.12 3.82
C ASP A 83 5.56 10.52 4.55
N LEU A 84 4.56 10.02 3.82
CA LEU A 84 3.42 9.34 4.43
C LEU A 84 3.89 8.07 5.16
N PRO A 85 3.40 7.79 6.39
CA PRO A 85 3.83 6.62 7.15
C PRO A 85 3.76 5.29 6.39
N PRO A 86 2.71 5.01 5.59
CA PRO A 86 2.66 3.80 4.76
C PRO A 86 3.76 3.74 3.69
N CYS A 87 4.15 4.89 3.13
CA CYS A 87 5.23 4.99 2.15
C CYS A 87 6.60 4.81 2.80
N GLN A 88 6.81 5.35 4.01
CA GLN A 88 8.01 5.10 4.80
C GLN A 88 8.13 3.64 5.21
N GLN A 89 7.01 2.97 5.51
CA GLN A 89 7.00 1.54 5.84
C GLN A 89 7.38 0.69 4.62
N ALA A 90 6.84 0.99 3.44
CA ALA A 90 7.22 0.35 2.18
C ALA A 90 8.70 0.56 1.85
N GLU A 91 9.22 1.79 2.05
CA GLU A 91 10.63 2.12 1.86
C GLU A 91 11.54 1.36 2.82
N THR A 92 11.17 1.33 4.10
CA THR A 92 11.94 0.66 5.16
C THR A 92 12.00 -0.84 4.92
N TYR A 93 10.87 -1.45 4.55
CA TYR A 93 10.81 -2.86 4.19
C TYR A 93 11.67 -3.17 2.96
N ARG A 94 11.66 -2.29 1.95
CA ARG A 94 12.54 -2.45 0.78
C ARG A 94 14.03 -2.33 1.12
N LYS A 95 14.37 -1.44 2.05
CA LYS A 95 15.77 -1.17 2.48
C LYS A 95 16.33 -2.22 3.43
N SER A 96 15.50 -2.88 4.22
CA SER A 96 15.94 -3.93 5.16
C SER A 96 16.63 -5.11 4.47
N TYR A 97 16.51 -5.21 3.15
CA TYR A 97 17.10 -6.27 2.34
C TYR A 97 18.27 -5.84 1.46
N ARG A 98 18.59 -4.54 1.37
CA ARG A 98 19.75 -4.05 0.60
C ARG A 98 21.04 -3.99 1.43
N GLN A 99 21.00 -4.47 2.67
CA GLN A 99 22.17 -4.61 3.54
C GLN A 99 22.65 -6.06 3.57
#